data_AF-A0A9W9Z424-F1
#
_entry.id   AF-A0A9W9Z424-F1
#
_cell.length_a   1.000
_cell.length_b   1.000
_cell.length_c   1.000
_cell.angle_alpha   90.00
_cell.angle_beta   90.00
_cell.angle_gamma   90.00
#
_symmetry.space_group_name_H-M   'P 1'
#
loop_
_entity.id
_entity.type
_entity.pdbx_description
1 polymer ?
#
loop_
_entity_poly.entity_id
_entity_poly.type
_entity_poly.pdbx_seq_one_letter_code
_entity_poly.pdbx_strand_id
1 'polypeptide(L)'
;MKRVFKARSTNVLYNAPFVPDKSIAKPNTKIEEFTMNSNKRAQEREIYEMHKTERELEEEEARRQLEKEREEEEKVGIRNLRKQLVHKSNPIRKYRSVEIKQSERELTDPRSPEWQSKKRRKLRV
;
A
#
# COMPACT_ATOMS: atom_id res chain seq x y z
N MET A 1 -4.22 72.19 74.08
CA MET A 1 -2.82 71.77 74.35
C MET A 1 -2.22 71.19 73.07
N LYS A 2 -1.18 71.81 72.50
CA LYS A 2 -0.52 71.29 71.28
C LYS A 2 0.38 70.11 71.67
N ARG A 3 0.22 68.96 71.00
CA ARG A 3 1.14 67.82 71.14
C ARG A 3 2.43 68.14 70.39
N VAL A 4 3.54 68.17 71.11
CA VAL A 4 4.88 68.39 70.55
C VAL A 4 5.44 67.04 70.12
N PHE A 5 5.82 66.93 68.85
CA PHE A 5 6.47 65.75 68.30
C PHE A 5 7.84 65.55 68.97
N LYS A 6 8.09 64.34 69.48
CA LYS A 6 9.39 63.95 70.04
C LYS A 6 10.00 62.90 69.12
N ALA A 7 10.93 63.32 68.27
CA ALA A 7 11.72 62.40 67.46
C ALA A 7 12.63 61.56 68.37
N ARG A 8 12.74 60.26 68.09
CA ARG A 8 13.80 59.42 68.68
C ARG A 8 15.10 59.66 67.92
N SER A 9 16.24 59.55 68.60
CA SER A 9 17.55 59.69 67.96
C SER A 9 17.75 58.63 66.88
N THR A 10 18.38 59.02 65.77
CA THR A 10 18.63 58.17 64.60
C THR A 10 19.84 57.26 64.83
N ASN A 11 19.74 56.35 65.82
CA ASN A 11 20.83 55.44 66.19
C ASN A 11 21.25 54.50 65.04
N VAL A 12 20.37 54.26 64.06
CA VAL A 12 20.65 53.43 62.87
C VAL A 12 21.77 54.02 62.00
N LEU A 13 21.97 55.35 62.01
CA LEU A 13 23.03 55.99 61.20
C LEU A 13 24.44 55.79 61.79
N TYR A 14 24.53 55.52 63.10
CA TYR A 14 25.80 55.43 63.82
C TYR A 14 26.14 54.00 64.23
N ASN A 15 25.15 53.11 64.24
CA ASN A 15 25.35 51.71 64.57
C ASN A 15 25.81 50.93 63.33
N ALA A 16 26.76 50.02 63.53
CA ALA A 16 27.14 49.07 62.49
C ALA A 16 25.93 48.20 62.09
N PRO A 17 25.81 47.81 60.81
CA PRO A 17 24.76 46.90 60.37
C PRO A 17 24.89 45.55 61.08
N PHE A 18 23.76 44.88 61.27
CA PHE A 18 23.76 43.52 61.80
C PHE A 18 24.50 42.58 60.85
N VAL A 19 25.53 41.90 61.36
CA VAL A 19 26.25 40.85 60.66
C VAL A 19 25.96 39.54 61.39
N PRO A 20 25.28 38.57 60.74
CA PRO A 20 25.01 37.28 61.38
C PRO A 20 26.31 36.52 61.63
N ASP A 21 26.47 36.00 62.85
CA ASP A 21 27.63 35.20 63.21
C ASP A 21 27.65 33.89 62.41
N LYS A 22 28.80 33.60 61.80
CA LYS A 22 29.02 32.31 61.13
C LYS A 22 29.05 31.23 62.21
N SER A 23 28.15 30.26 62.12
CA SER A 23 28.08 29.17 63.10
C SER A 23 29.28 28.24 62.99
N ILE A 24 30.34 28.49 63.77
CA ILE A 24 31.54 27.63 63.83
C ILE A 24 31.20 26.21 64.35
N ALA A 25 30.18 26.11 65.22
CA ALA A 25 29.78 24.86 65.87
C ALA A 25 28.85 23.97 65.02
N LYS A 26 28.23 24.49 63.96
CA LYS A 26 27.30 23.70 63.13
C LYS A 26 28.04 23.23 61.88
N PRO A 27 27.98 21.93 61.54
CA PRO A 27 28.56 21.45 60.29
C PRO A 27 27.84 22.10 59.10
N ASN A 28 28.59 22.45 58.06
CA ASN A 28 28.03 22.93 56.81
C ASN A 28 27.10 21.85 56.21
N THR A 29 26.02 22.28 55.58
CA THR A 29 25.10 21.39 54.86
C THR A 29 25.88 20.62 53.79
N LYS A 30 25.87 19.28 53.89
CA LYS A 30 26.45 18.40 52.88
C LYS A 30 25.54 18.40 51.66
N ILE A 31 26.09 18.75 50.50
CA ILE A 31 25.37 18.65 49.23
C ILE A 31 25.53 17.22 48.74
N GLU A 32 24.44 16.45 48.77
CA GLU A 32 24.41 15.11 48.19
C GLU A 32 23.98 15.19 46.73
N GLU A 33 24.63 14.40 45.89
CA GLU A 33 24.20 14.25 44.50
C GLU A 33 22.87 13.51 44.47
N PHE A 34 21.86 14.12 43.84
CA PHE A 34 20.54 13.52 43.70
C PHE A 34 20.15 13.46 42.23
N THR A 35 19.47 12.39 41.87
CA THR A 35 18.92 12.24 40.53
C THR A 35 17.50 12.81 40.50
N MET A 36 17.26 13.73 39.57
CA MET A 36 15.92 14.25 39.34
C MET A 36 15.02 13.14 38.78
N ASN A 37 13.79 13.01 39.29
CA ASN A 37 12.83 12.03 38.76
C ASN A 37 12.53 12.23 37.26
N SER A 38 12.66 13.47 36.76
CA SER A 38 12.58 13.77 35.33
C SER A 38 13.64 13.04 34.51
N ASN A 39 14.87 12.89 35.03
CA ASN A 39 15.95 12.18 34.34
C ASN A 39 15.64 10.68 34.27
N LYS A 40 15.12 10.10 35.36
CA LYS A 40 14.68 8.70 35.38
C LYS A 40 13.57 8.44 34.36
N ARG A 41 12.54 9.31 34.36
CA ARG A 41 11.42 9.23 33.41
C ARG A 41 11.89 9.37 31.96
N ALA A 42 12.87 10.22 31.68
CA ALA A 42 13.42 10.39 30.34
C ALA A 42 14.07 9.11 29.83
N GLN A 43 14.89 8.44 30.67
CA GLN A 43 15.52 7.16 30.34
C GLN A 43 14.48 6.04 30.15
N GLU A 44 13.50 5.93 31.05
CA GLU A 44 12.40 4.97 30.92
C GLU A 44 11.61 5.19 29.64
N ARG A 45 11.39 6.45 29.26
CA ARG A 45 10.67 6.81 28.04
C ARG A 45 11.47 6.44 26.80
N GLU A 46 12.78 6.69 26.79
CA GLU A 46 13.66 6.32 25.69
C GLU A 46 13.61 4.81 25.43
N ILE A 47 13.75 3.99 26.47
CA ILE A 47 13.65 2.52 26.38
C ILE A 47 12.27 2.09 25.86
N TYR A 48 11.19 2.73 26.35
CA TYR A 48 9.84 2.44 25.89
C TYR A 48 9.64 2.77 24.41
N GLU A 49 10.10 3.93 23.95
CA GLU A 49 9.98 4.33 22.55
C GLU A 49 10.81 3.40 21.65
N MET A 50 12.01 2.98 22.07
CA MET A 50 12.80 1.99 21.33
C MET A 50 12.01 0.69 21.11
N HIS A 51 11.51 0.07 22.19
CA HIS A 51 10.72 -1.16 22.06
C HIS A 51 9.42 -1.00 21.29
N LYS A 52 8.79 0.18 21.39
CA LYS A 52 7.60 0.49 20.60
C LYS A 52 7.94 0.56 19.12
N THR A 53 9.03 1.23 18.76
CA THR A 53 9.47 1.36 17.36
C THR A 53 9.88 0.01 16.77
N GLU A 54 10.55 -0.85 17.53
CA GLU A 54 10.90 -2.22 17.13
C GLU A 54 9.63 -3.03 16.80
N ARG A 55 8.63 -2.99 17.68
CA ARG A 55 7.35 -3.69 17.45
C ARG A 55 6.60 -3.14 16.24
N GLU A 56 6.51 -1.82 16.09
CA GLU A 56 5.84 -1.19 14.95
C GLU A 56 6.52 -1.57 13.63
N LEU A 57 7.85 -1.67 13.60
CA LEU A 57 8.61 -2.09 12.44
C LEU A 57 8.36 -3.57 12.10
N GLU A 58 8.37 -4.46 13.09
CA GLU A 58 8.04 -5.89 12.90
C GLU A 58 6.61 -6.07 12.36
N GLU A 59 5.64 -5.35 12.92
CA GLU A 59 4.25 -5.38 12.47
C GLU A 59 4.10 -4.84 11.03
N GLU A 60 4.82 -3.77 10.68
CA GLU A 60 4.81 -3.21 9.32
C GLU A 60 5.43 -4.18 8.31
N GLU A 61 6.54 -4.83 8.66
CA GLU A 61 7.18 -5.84 7.81
C GLU A 61 6.28 -7.04 7.57
N ALA A 62 5.65 -7.58 8.62
CA ALA A 62 4.70 -8.68 8.50
C ALA A 62 3.50 -8.32 7.62
N ARG A 63 2.94 -7.11 7.80
CA ARG A 63 1.87 -6.59 6.94
C ARG A 63 2.31 -6.48 5.48
N ARG A 64 3.50 -5.95 5.23
CA ARG A 64 4.04 -5.78 3.88
C ARG A 64 4.28 -7.13 3.19
N GLN A 65 4.72 -8.15 3.93
CA GLN A 65 4.87 -9.51 3.41
C GLN A 65 3.51 -10.10 3.03
N LEU A 66 2.51 -10.00 3.92
CA LEU A 66 1.17 -10.49 3.65
C LEU A 66 0.51 -9.79 2.45
N GLU A 67 0.67 -8.46 2.33
CA GLU A 67 0.16 -7.71 1.19
C GLU A 67 0.82 -8.16 -0.13
N LYS A 68 2.13 -8.44 -0.12
CA LYS A 68 2.84 -8.98 -1.30
C LYS A 68 2.34 -10.36 -1.69
N GLU A 69 2.19 -11.27 -0.73
CA GLU A 69 1.66 -12.62 -0.99
C GLU A 69 0.27 -12.56 -1.61
N ARG A 70 -0.62 -11.72 -1.04
CA ARG A 70 -1.95 -11.49 -1.60
C ARG A 70 -1.92 -10.93 -3.01
N GLU A 71 -1.04 -9.96 -3.29
CA GLU A 71 -0.90 -9.39 -4.63
C GLU A 71 -0.41 -10.44 -5.64
N GLU A 72 0.49 -11.33 -5.23
CA GLU A 72 0.96 -12.45 -6.06
C GLU A 72 -0.14 -13.46 -6.34
N GLU A 73 -0.91 -13.84 -5.33
CA GLU A 73 -2.07 -14.73 -5.48
C GLU A 73 -3.12 -14.13 -6.41
N GLU A 74 -3.44 -12.84 -6.27
CA GLU A 74 -4.36 -12.13 -7.15
C GLU A 74 -3.84 -12.09 -8.60
N LYS A 75 -2.54 -11.80 -8.80
CA LYS A 75 -1.90 -11.85 -10.12
C LYS A 75 -2.01 -13.22 -10.76
N VAL A 76 -1.79 -14.29 -9.99
CA VAL A 76 -1.94 -15.67 -10.46
C VAL A 76 -3.39 -15.98 -10.81
N GLY A 77 -4.34 -15.60 -9.94
CA GLY A 77 -5.78 -15.76 -10.16
C GLY A 77 -6.25 -15.08 -11.45
N ILE A 78 -5.85 -13.81 -11.65
CA ILE A 78 -6.15 -13.06 -12.88
C ILE A 78 -5.54 -13.73 -14.11
N ARG A 79 -4.30 -14.22 -14.01
CA ARG A 79 -3.64 -14.92 -15.13
C ARG A 79 -4.40 -16.20 -15.50
N ASN A 80 -4.87 -16.96 -14.51
CA ASN A 80 -5.65 -18.18 -14.73
C ASN A 80 -7.02 -17.87 -15.32
N LEU A 81 -7.71 -16.86 -14.80
CA LEU A 81 -8.99 -16.40 -15.33
C LEU A 81 -8.86 -15.96 -16.79
N ARG A 82 -7.82 -15.18 -17.12
CA ARG A 82 -7.53 -14.80 -18.51
C ARG A 82 -7.32 -16.02 -19.40
N LYS A 83 -6.53 -17.02 -18.95
CA LYS A 83 -6.33 -18.27 -19.71
C LYS A 83 -7.62 -19.03 -19.98
N GLN A 84 -8.56 -19.03 -19.03
CA GLN A 84 -9.86 -19.69 -19.16
C GLN A 84 -10.80 -18.93 -20.10
N LEU A 85 -10.79 -17.59 -20.04
CA LEU A 85 -11.64 -16.74 -20.87
C LEU A 85 -11.13 -16.58 -22.32
N VAL A 86 -9.85 -16.82 -22.57
CA VAL A 86 -9.29 -16.82 -23.93
C VAL A 86 -9.95 -17.95 -24.74
N HIS A 87 -10.86 -17.55 -25.62
CA HIS A 87 -11.54 -18.45 -26.53
C HIS A 87 -10.52 -19.07 -27.50
N LYS A 88 -10.38 -20.40 -27.48
CA LYS A 88 -9.55 -21.14 -28.43
C LYS A 88 -10.38 -21.48 -29.67
N SER A 89 -9.85 -21.20 -30.85
CA SER A 89 -10.47 -21.63 -32.09
C SER A 89 -10.59 -23.16 -32.12
N ASN A 90 -11.72 -23.66 -32.62
CA ASN A 90 -11.86 -25.09 -32.87
C ASN A 90 -10.82 -25.54 -33.91
N PRO A 91 -10.20 -26.72 -33.73
CA PRO A 91 -9.30 -27.27 -34.72
C PRO A 91 -10.03 -27.45 -36.05
N ILE A 92 -9.31 -27.33 -37.16
CA ILE A 92 -9.85 -27.55 -38.51
C ILE A 92 -10.44 -28.96 -38.54
N ARG A 93 -11.74 -29.05 -38.84
CA ARG A 93 -12.44 -30.33 -38.95
C ARG A 93 -11.86 -31.11 -40.12
N LYS A 94 -11.34 -32.32 -39.85
CA LYS A 94 -10.95 -33.25 -40.90
C LYS A 94 -12.23 -33.90 -41.44
N TYR A 95 -12.61 -33.51 -42.65
CA TYR A 95 -13.72 -34.13 -43.37
C TYR A 95 -13.22 -35.35 -44.16
N ARG A 96 -14.14 -36.25 -44.53
CA ARG A 96 -13.83 -37.35 -45.44
C ARG A 96 -13.32 -36.77 -46.77
N SER A 97 -12.23 -37.33 -47.30
CA SER A 97 -11.74 -36.95 -48.63
C SER A 97 -12.83 -37.16 -49.66
N VAL A 98 -13.03 -36.17 -50.53
CA VAL A 98 -13.98 -36.29 -51.63
C VAL A 98 -13.47 -37.39 -52.56
N GLU A 99 -14.21 -38.49 -52.64
CA GLU A 99 -13.97 -39.54 -53.63
C GLU A 99 -14.45 -39.03 -54.98
N ILE A 100 -13.53 -38.53 -55.80
CA ILE A 100 -13.82 -38.11 -57.17
C ILE A 100 -13.97 -39.38 -58.00
N LYS A 101 -15.22 -39.81 -58.22
CA LYS A 101 -15.53 -40.90 -59.13
C LYS A 101 -15.47 -40.40 -60.57
N GLN A 102 -14.73 -41.10 -61.42
CA GLN A 102 -14.76 -40.84 -62.86
C GLN A 102 -16.13 -41.24 -63.41
N SER A 103 -16.67 -40.44 -64.33
CA SER A 103 -17.93 -40.77 -64.98
C SER A 103 -17.74 -41.92 -65.96
N GLU A 104 -18.46 -43.01 -65.77
CA GLU A 104 -18.57 -44.10 -66.76
C GLU A 104 -19.49 -43.73 -67.93
N ARG A 105 -20.19 -42.59 -67.84
CA ARG A 105 -21.04 -42.10 -68.92
C ARG A 105 -20.19 -41.64 -70.10
N GLU A 106 -20.58 -42.11 -71.28
CA GLU A 106 -20.03 -41.63 -72.54
C GLU A 106 -20.21 -40.12 -72.67
N LEU A 107 -19.23 -39.48 -73.29
CA LEU A 107 -19.27 -38.05 -73.57
C LEU A 107 -20.50 -37.77 -74.42
N THR A 108 -21.37 -36.87 -73.94
CA THR A 108 -22.56 -36.49 -74.70
C THR A 108 -22.13 -35.72 -75.94
N ASP A 109 -22.42 -36.25 -77.11
CA ASP A 109 -22.18 -35.55 -78.37
C ASP A 109 -23.06 -34.30 -78.43
N PRO A 110 -22.48 -33.08 -78.47
CA PRO A 110 -23.25 -31.86 -78.56
C PRO A 110 -23.94 -31.81 -79.93
N ARG A 111 -25.26 -32.03 -79.95
CA ARG A 111 -26.08 -31.80 -81.15
C ARG A 111 -26.71 -30.41 -81.09
N SER A 112 -26.43 -29.61 -82.10
CA SER A 112 -27.14 -28.35 -82.32
C SER A 112 -28.65 -28.65 -82.48
N PRO A 113 -29.54 -27.90 -81.82
CA PRO A 113 -30.97 -28.05 -82.04
C PRO A 113 -31.29 -27.88 -83.52
N GLU A 114 -32.04 -28.81 -84.11
CA GLU A 114 -32.55 -28.64 -85.48
C GLU A 114 -33.60 -27.51 -85.51
N TRP A 115 -33.13 -26.27 -85.70
CA TRP A 115 -34.01 -25.12 -85.90
C TRP A 115 -34.71 -25.16 -87.28
N GLN A 116 -34.08 -25.78 -88.27
CA GLN A 116 -34.60 -25.90 -89.64
C GLN A 116 -34.90 -27.37 -90.01
N SER A 117 -35.75 -28.03 -89.23
CA SER A 117 -36.25 -29.36 -89.57
C SER A 117 -37.50 -29.26 -90.46
N LYS A 118 -37.60 -30.09 -91.52
CA LYS A 118 -38.84 -30.24 -92.30
C LYS A 118 -40.04 -30.62 -91.41
N LYS A 119 -39.79 -31.29 -90.27
CA LYS A 119 -40.81 -31.61 -89.25
C LYS A 119 -41.32 -30.36 -88.53
N ARG A 120 -40.41 -29.44 -88.14
CA ARG A 120 -40.74 -28.18 -87.45
C ARG A 120 -41.45 -27.17 -88.37
N ARG A 121 -41.20 -27.22 -89.68
CA ARG A 121 -41.91 -26.42 -90.69
C ARG A 121 -43.41 -26.74 -90.78
N LYS A 122 -43.82 -27.98 -90.48
CA LYS A 122 -45.24 -28.39 -90.46
C LYS A 122 -45.99 -27.97 -89.19
N LEU A 123 -45.26 -27.57 -88.14
CA LEU A 123 -45.82 -27.11 -86.86
C LEU A 123 -45.96 -25.58 -86.79
N ARG A 124 -45.37 -24.83 -87.74
CA ARG A 124 -45.68 -23.42 -87.94
C ARG A 124 -46.98 -23.33 -88.75
N VAL A 125 -48.10 -23.29 -88.04
CA VAL A 125 -49.36 -22.69 -88.51
C VAL A 125 -49.20 -21.18 -88.47
#